data_AF-A0A6C0K4R7-F1
#
_entry.id   AF-A0A6C0K4R7-F1
#
_cell.length_a   1.000
_cell.length_b   1.000
_cell.length_c   1.000
_cell.angle_alpha   90.00
_cell.angle_beta   90.00
_cell.angle_gamma   90.00
#
_symmetry.space_group_name_H-M   'P 1'
#
loop_
_entity.id
_entity.type
_entity.pdbx_description
1 polymer ?
#
loop_
_entity_poly.entity_id
_entity_poly.type
_entity_poly.pdbx_seq_one_letter_code
_entity_poly.pdbx_strand_id
1 'polypeptide(L)'
;MAKTRKARKAPVESATSLPEGTIKGSWVIKKASNGVPRWMPASSVELNGFRLFTVDLAAKQIGKPVTLFCREYKEKWPSKNAWSKPADSTYMKYTFVPNGDAIKGKTRIPGWLRTRKVAVPKGSHFYLDGALYEGAVREANYLADSIPVNSGDGKVVSVDLMGTETYVKV
;
A
#
# COMPACT_ATOMS: atom_id res chain seq x y z
N MET A 1 12.98 -3.80 27.90
CA MET A 1 11.72 -3.04 28.03
C MET A 1 11.06 -2.92 26.66
N ALA A 2 9.91 -3.55 26.46
CA ALA A 2 9.16 -3.43 25.21
C ALA A 2 8.48 -2.06 25.16
N LYS A 3 8.95 -1.14 24.30
CA LYS A 3 8.25 0.11 24.01
C LYS A 3 6.91 -0.23 23.37
N THR A 4 5.82 -0.12 24.13
CA THR A 4 4.45 -0.16 23.61
C THR A 4 4.34 0.92 22.54
N ARG A 5 4.32 0.52 21.26
CA ARG A 5 4.09 1.44 20.15
C ARG A 5 2.73 2.12 20.40
N LYS A 6 2.71 3.45 20.58
CA LYS A 6 1.45 4.22 20.60
C LYS A 6 0.67 3.88 19.34
N ALA A 7 -0.42 3.13 19.48
CA ALA A 7 -1.35 2.91 18.39
C ALA A 7 -1.81 4.28 17.88
N ARG A 8 -1.90 4.46 16.55
CA ARG A 8 -2.51 5.68 16.00
C ARG A 8 -3.91 5.79 16.57
N LYS A 9 -4.35 7.00 16.93
CA LYS A 9 -5.73 7.22 17.35
C LYS A 9 -6.62 7.03 16.12
N ALA A 10 -7.73 6.32 16.29
CA ALA A 10 -8.78 6.26 15.29
C ALA A 10 -9.40 7.66 15.09
N PRO A 11 -10.09 7.90 13.96
CA PRO A 11 -10.86 9.13 13.77
C PRO A 11 -11.86 9.33 14.92
N VAL A 12 -12.13 10.58 15.24
CA VAL A 12 -13.04 10.97 16.34
C VAL A 12 -14.50 10.76 15.97
N GLU A 13 -14.82 10.78 14.68
CA GLU A 13 -16.17 10.52 14.19
C GLU A 13 -16.57 9.07 14.37
N SER A 14 -17.86 8.83 14.61
CA SER A 14 -18.37 7.46 14.71
C SER A 14 -18.22 6.73 13.38
N ALA A 15 -17.80 5.47 13.42
CA ALA A 15 -17.80 4.60 12.24
C ALA A 15 -19.21 4.31 11.71
N THR A 16 -20.27 4.64 12.47
CA THR A 16 -21.66 4.47 12.04
C THR A 16 -22.23 5.70 11.33
N SER A 17 -21.54 6.84 11.36
CA SER A 17 -22.04 8.08 10.73
C SER A 17 -21.68 8.23 9.25
N LEU A 18 -20.90 7.30 8.70
CA LEU A 18 -20.38 7.33 7.34
C LEU A 18 -20.49 5.93 6.70
N PRO A 19 -20.59 5.83 5.37
CA PRO A 19 -20.71 4.54 4.69
C PRO A 19 -19.45 3.67 4.84
N GLU A 20 -19.64 2.36 4.69
CA GLU A 20 -18.52 1.41 4.60
C GLU A 20 -17.61 1.75 3.42
N GLY A 21 -16.30 1.62 3.63
CA GLY A 21 -15.28 2.01 2.68
C GLY A 21 -14.85 3.47 2.78
N THR A 22 -15.45 4.32 3.63
CA THR A 22 -14.89 5.66 3.86
C THR A 22 -13.49 5.56 4.47
N ILE A 23 -12.54 6.31 3.89
CA ILE A 23 -11.14 6.40 4.28
C ILE A 23 -10.89 7.72 5.00
N LYS A 24 -10.20 7.68 6.15
CA LYS A 24 -9.66 8.85 6.85
C LYS A 24 -8.23 8.57 7.29
N GLY A 25 -7.27 9.14 6.57
CA GLY A 25 -5.86 8.90 6.79
C GLY A 25 -5.54 7.40 6.64
N SER A 26 -5.08 6.75 7.70
CA SER A 26 -4.75 5.31 7.69
C SER A 26 -5.87 4.40 8.18
N TRP A 27 -7.10 4.90 8.21
CA TRP A 27 -8.28 4.20 8.69
C TRP A 27 -9.31 4.06 7.60
N VAL A 28 -10.03 2.94 7.60
CA VAL A 28 -11.17 2.69 6.73
C VAL A 28 -12.32 2.14 7.55
N ILE A 29 -13.55 2.53 7.23
CA ILE A 29 -14.74 1.94 7.82
C ILE A 29 -14.98 0.58 7.17
N LYS A 30 -15.03 -0.48 7.97
CA LYS A 30 -15.45 -1.81 7.54
C LYS A 30 -16.36 -2.42 8.60
N LYS A 31 -17.38 -3.16 8.17
CA LYS A 31 -18.21 -3.96 9.07
C LYS A 31 -17.39 -5.10 9.66
N ALA A 32 -17.37 -5.18 10.99
CA ALA A 32 -16.80 -6.32 11.69
C ALA A 32 -17.66 -7.58 11.45
N SER A 33 -17.17 -8.74 11.90
CA SER A 33 -17.88 -10.02 11.76
C SER A 33 -19.29 -10.02 12.35
N ASN A 34 -19.53 -9.17 13.35
CA ASN A 34 -20.84 -8.95 13.97
C ASN A 34 -21.71 -7.91 13.23
N GLY A 35 -21.33 -7.47 12.03
CA GLY A 35 -22.06 -6.51 11.21
C GLY A 35 -21.90 -5.04 11.62
N VAL A 36 -21.26 -4.75 12.76
CA VAL A 36 -21.11 -3.38 13.27
C VAL A 36 -19.98 -2.66 12.52
N PRO A 37 -20.22 -1.47 11.94
CA PRO A 37 -19.16 -0.65 11.35
C PRO A 37 -18.10 -0.25 12.38
N ARG A 38 -16.82 -0.42 12.03
CA ARG A 38 -15.67 -0.01 12.85
C ARG A 38 -14.63 0.70 12.00
N TRP A 39 -13.92 1.65 12.61
CA TRP A 39 -12.67 2.13 12.05
C TRP A 39 -11.62 1.04 12.19
N MET A 40 -11.14 0.55 11.05
CA MET A 40 -10.08 -0.45 10.98
C MET A 40 -8.83 0.14 10.31
N PRO A 41 -7.61 -0.25 10.71
CA PRO A 41 -6.41 0.18 10.02
C PRO A 41 -6.46 -0.26 8.56
N ALA A 42 -6.33 0.68 7.62
CA ALA A 42 -6.47 0.43 6.19
C ALA A 42 -5.53 -0.69 5.67
N SER A 43 -4.32 -0.78 6.23
CA SER A 43 -3.33 -1.84 5.91
C SER A 43 -3.75 -3.26 6.30
N SER A 44 -4.80 -3.40 7.12
CA SER A 44 -5.34 -4.69 7.57
C SER A 44 -6.65 -5.07 6.88
N VAL A 45 -7.19 -4.18 6.05
CA VAL A 45 -8.51 -4.33 5.48
C VAL A 45 -8.44 -4.91 4.08
N GLU A 46 -9.26 -5.94 3.88
CA GLU A 46 -9.67 -6.45 2.58
C GLU A 46 -11.14 -6.07 2.38
N LEU A 47 -11.43 -5.33 1.30
CA LEU A 47 -12.78 -4.85 0.98
C LEU A 47 -12.92 -4.76 -0.54
N ASN A 48 -14.07 -5.19 -1.07
CA ASN A 48 -14.38 -5.20 -2.50
C ASN A 48 -13.38 -5.98 -3.37
N GLY A 49 -12.71 -6.99 -2.82
CA GLY A 49 -11.69 -7.76 -3.53
C GLY A 49 -10.33 -7.04 -3.65
N PHE A 50 -10.13 -5.96 -2.89
CA PHE A 50 -8.88 -5.21 -2.85
C PHE A 50 -8.34 -5.12 -1.43
N ARG A 51 -7.01 -5.06 -1.33
CA ARG A 51 -6.27 -4.70 -0.12
C ARG A 51 -5.11 -3.78 -0.48
N LEU A 52 -4.71 -2.92 0.44
CA LEU A 52 -3.50 -2.10 0.24
C LEU A 52 -2.28 -3.00 0.05
N PHE A 53 -1.40 -2.62 -0.88
CA PHE A 53 -0.11 -3.25 -1.03
C PHE A 53 0.79 -2.84 0.12
N THR A 54 1.37 -3.83 0.79
CA THR A 54 2.16 -3.62 1.99
C THR A 54 3.51 -4.27 1.86
N VAL A 55 4.41 -3.79 2.70
CA VAL A 55 5.74 -4.33 2.90
C VAL A 55 5.73 -5.83 3.19
N ASP A 56 4.76 -6.32 3.98
CA ASP A 56 4.59 -7.76 4.28
C ASP A 56 4.12 -8.57 3.07
N LEU A 57 3.25 -8.00 2.23
CA LEU A 57 2.83 -8.64 0.98
C LEU A 57 3.98 -8.71 -0.02
N ALA A 58 4.76 -7.63 -0.15
CA ALA A 58 5.94 -7.61 -1.00
C ALA A 58 6.95 -8.70 -0.61
N ALA A 59 7.17 -8.91 0.70
CA ALA A 59 8.06 -9.96 1.19
C ALA A 59 7.62 -11.39 0.81
N LYS A 60 6.30 -11.63 0.70
CA LYS A 60 5.76 -12.93 0.27
C LYS A 60 5.86 -13.14 -1.24
N GLN A 61 6.12 -12.09 -2.01
CA GLN A 61 6.14 -12.11 -3.47
C GLN A 61 7.54 -11.84 -4.05
N ILE A 62 8.60 -11.99 -3.25
CA ILE A 62 9.98 -11.80 -3.74
C ILE A 62 10.23 -12.69 -4.96
N GLY A 63 10.68 -12.06 -6.05
CA GLY A 63 10.95 -12.69 -7.34
C GLY A 63 9.72 -12.99 -8.20
N LYS A 64 8.51 -12.66 -7.73
CA LYS A 64 7.25 -12.91 -8.44
C LYS A 64 6.61 -11.60 -8.90
N PRO A 65 6.06 -11.54 -10.13
CA PRO A 65 5.32 -10.37 -10.58
C PRO A 65 4.03 -10.18 -9.79
N VAL A 66 3.78 -8.95 -9.38
CA VAL A 66 2.58 -8.51 -8.67
C VAL A 66 1.92 -7.41 -9.47
N THR A 67 0.65 -7.60 -9.83
CA THR A 67 -0.15 -6.52 -10.43
C THR A 67 -0.58 -5.53 -9.34
N LEU A 68 -0.13 -4.30 -9.49
CA LEU A 68 -0.45 -3.17 -8.64
C LEU A 68 -1.58 -2.35 -9.27
N PHE A 69 -2.65 -2.17 -8.51
CA PHE A 69 -3.80 -1.36 -8.87
C PHE A 69 -3.66 -0.01 -8.17
N CYS A 70 -3.29 1.02 -8.93
CA CYS A 70 -2.92 2.32 -8.38
C CYS A 70 -3.96 3.39 -8.75
N ARG A 71 -4.20 4.32 -7.85
CA ARG A 71 -5.01 5.51 -8.11
C ARG A 71 -4.55 6.68 -7.25
N GLU A 72 -4.91 7.90 -7.61
CA GLU A 72 -4.77 9.02 -6.69
C GLU A 72 -5.58 8.81 -5.41
N TYR A 73 -5.16 9.45 -4.31
CA TYR A 73 -5.87 9.36 -3.03
C TYR A 73 -7.34 9.79 -3.17
N LYS A 74 -8.23 8.97 -2.60
CA LYS A 74 -9.68 9.24 -2.55
C LYS A 74 -10.21 8.90 -1.18
N GLU A 75 -11.25 9.61 -0.75
CA GLU A 75 -11.91 9.39 0.55
C GLU A 75 -12.74 8.11 0.63
N LYS A 76 -12.83 7.34 -0.47
CA LYS A 76 -13.59 6.09 -0.54
C LYS A 76 -12.76 4.96 -1.11
N TRP A 77 -12.76 3.82 -0.44
CA TRP A 77 -12.14 2.58 -0.86
C TRP A 77 -12.57 2.19 -2.29
N PRO A 78 -11.71 1.53 -3.08
CA PRO A 78 -12.07 1.12 -4.42
C PRO A 78 -13.32 0.23 -4.44
N SER A 79 -14.18 0.45 -5.43
CA SER A 79 -15.27 -0.49 -5.72
C SER A 79 -14.72 -1.73 -6.42
N LYS A 80 -15.50 -2.82 -6.42
CA LYS A 80 -15.12 -4.11 -7.02
C LYS A 80 -14.64 -4.00 -8.48
N ASN A 81 -15.18 -3.01 -9.21
CA ASN A 81 -14.94 -2.82 -10.65
C ASN A 81 -14.11 -1.58 -10.96
N ALA A 82 -13.45 -0.96 -9.97
CA ALA A 82 -12.84 0.36 -10.11
C ALA A 82 -11.81 0.47 -11.25
N TRP A 83 -11.01 -0.58 -11.49
CA TRP A 83 -10.03 -0.60 -12.60
C TRP A 83 -10.53 -1.26 -13.90
N SER A 84 -11.77 -1.75 -13.92
CA SER A 84 -12.43 -2.23 -15.15
C SER A 84 -13.36 -1.18 -15.76
N LYS A 85 -13.88 -0.27 -14.93
CA LYS A 85 -14.69 0.87 -15.30
C LYS A 85 -14.16 2.09 -14.54
N PRO A 86 -12.96 2.57 -14.91
CA PRO A 86 -12.33 3.67 -14.21
C PRO A 86 -13.24 4.90 -14.28
N ALA A 87 -13.44 5.54 -13.14
CA ALA A 87 -14.27 6.74 -13.05
C ALA A 87 -13.57 7.96 -13.68
N ASP A 88 -12.24 7.92 -13.79
CA ASP A 88 -11.38 8.98 -14.30
C ASP A 88 -9.99 8.40 -14.67
N SER A 89 -9.11 9.25 -15.20
CA SER A 89 -7.76 8.91 -15.63
C SER A 89 -6.78 8.61 -14.50
N THR A 90 -7.17 8.76 -13.23
CA THR A 90 -6.24 8.53 -12.09
C THR A 90 -5.95 7.05 -11.87
N TYR A 91 -6.74 6.14 -12.45
CA TYR A 91 -6.62 4.70 -12.27
C TYR A 91 -5.56 4.10 -13.21
N MET A 92 -4.48 3.58 -12.61
CA MET A 92 -3.33 3.02 -13.32
C MET A 92 -3.06 1.58 -12.88
N LYS A 93 -2.42 0.79 -13.76
CA LYS A 93 -1.96 -0.57 -13.44
C LYS A 93 -0.47 -0.69 -13.71
N TYR A 94 0.25 -1.21 -12.73
CA TYR A 94 1.66 -1.53 -12.86
C TYR A 94 1.90 -3.00 -12.56
N THR A 95 3.04 -3.51 -13.02
CA THR A 95 3.58 -4.79 -12.59
C THR A 95 4.86 -4.54 -11.80
N PHE A 96 4.94 -5.05 -10.58
CA PHE A 96 6.13 -4.93 -9.74
C PHE A 96 6.71 -6.31 -9.41
N VAL A 97 8.03 -6.44 -9.51
CA VAL A 97 8.77 -7.66 -9.16
C VAL A 97 9.74 -7.32 -8.02
N PRO A 98 9.35 -7.49 -6.74
CA PRO A 98 10.24 -7.17 -5.61
C PRO A 98 11.44 -8.12 -5.60
N ASN A 99 12.65 -7.59 -5.50
CA ASN A 99 13.86 -8.42 -5.52
C ASN A 99 14.32 -8.90 -4.12
N GLY A 100 13.75 -8.33 -3.06
CA GLY A 100 14.12 -8.66 -1.67
C GLY A 100 14.82 -7.53 -0.92
N ASP A 101 15.29 -6.51 -1.62
CA ASP A 101 16.14 -5.46 -1.07
C ASP A 101 15.35 -4.15 -0.85
N ALA A 102 16.04 -3.19 -0.24
CA ALA A 102 15.56 -1.82 -0.13
C ALA A 102 16.63 -0.82 -0.55
N ILE A 103 16.21 0.39 -0.89
CA ILE A 103 17.09 1.50 -1.22
C ILE A 103 16.79 2.66 -0.26
N LYS A 104 17.83 3.26 0.31
CA LYS A 104 17.75 4.49 1.10
C LYS A 104 18.76 5.50 0.54
N GLY A 105 18.27 6.54 -0.11
CA GLY A 105 19.14 7.45 -0.87
C GLY A 105 19.93 6.68 -1.94
N LYS A 106 21.26 6.67 -1.86
CA LYS A 106 22.14 5.90 -2.77
C LYS A 106 22.53 4.52 -2.24
N THR A 107 22.09 4.17 -1.04
CA THR A 107 22.51 2.93 -0.36
C THR A 107 21.49 1.83 -0.59
N ARG A 108 21.94 0.71 -1.14
CA ARG A 108 21.18 -0.53 -1.20
C ARG A 108 21.32 -1.29 0.13
N ILE A 109 20.23 -1.87 0.60
CA ILE A 109 20.12 -2.64 1.84
C ILE A 109 19.68 -4.07 1.47
N PRO A 110 20.65 -4.99 1.25
CA PRO A 110 20.36 -6.34 0.81
C PRO A 110 19.49 -7.14 1.80
N GLY A 111 18.55 -7.92 1.28
CA GLY A 111 17.67 -8.80 2.03
C GLY A 111 16.73 -8.07 3.00
N TRP A 112 16.49 -6.78 2.81
CA TRP A 112 15.69 -5.98 3.74
C TRP A 112 14.24 -6.47 3.87
N LEU A 113 13.60 -6.91 2.78
CA LEU A 113 12.24 -7.46 2.81
C LEU A 113 12.13 -8.71 3.71
N ARG A 114 13.21 -9.48 3.82
CA ARG A 114 13.26 -10.69 4.65
C ARG A 114 13.62 -10.38 6.10
N THR A 115 14.58 -9.49 6.31
CA THR A 115 15.22 -9.31 7.63
C THR A 115 14.67 -8.15 8.43
N ARG A 116 14.18 -7.09 7.78
CA ARG A 116 13.68 -5.85 8.43
C ARG A 116 14.65 -5.21 9.43
N LYS A 117 15.95 -5.52 9.34
CA LYS A 117 16.96 -5.10 10.35
C LYS A 117 17.08 -3.58 10.46
N VAL A 118 16.96 -2.87 9.33
CA VAL A 118 16.99 -1.40 9.29
C VAL A 118 15.56 -0.88 9.42
N ALA A 119 15.27 -0.07 10.44
CA ALA A 119 13.97 0.58 10.53
C ALA A 119 13.83 1.64 9.44
N VAL A 120 12.62 1.80 8.87
CA VAL A 120 12.29 2.89 7.94
C VAL A 120 12.31 4.22 8.70
N PRO A 121 13.25 5.13 8.43
CA PRO A 121 13.28 6.41 9.14
C PRO A 121 12.11 7.30 8.73
N LYS A 122 11.47 7.94 9.71
CA LYS A 122 10.37 8.89 9.45
C LYS A 122 10.87 10.05 8.57
N GLY A 123 10.11 10.40 7.54
CA GLY A 123 10.44 11.50 6.62
C GLY A 123 11.58 11.18 5.64
N SER A 124 12.02 9.92 5.54
CA SER A 124 13.08 9.54 4.61
C SER A 124 12.55 8.93 3.32
N HIS A 125 13.34 9.10 2.26
CA HIS A 125 13.19 8.42 0.98
C HIS A 125 13.72 6.99 1.11
N PHE A 126 12.80 6.07 1.38
CA PHE A 126 13.07 4.64 1.57
C PHE A 126 12.19 3.86 0.60
N TYR A 127 12.80 3.00 -0.21
CA TYR A 127 12.13 2.31 -1.31
C TYR A 127 12.33 0.81 -1.22
N LEU A 128 11.35 0.06 -1.71
CA LEU A 128 11.51 -1.34 -2.06
C LEU A 128 12.16 -1.44 -3.43
N ASP A 129 13.22 -2.23 -3.52
CA ASP A 129 13.94 -2.46 -4.77
C ASP A 129 13.25 -3.55 -5.60
N GLY A 130 13.16 -3.33 -6.92
CA GLY A 130 12.52 -4.25 -7.84
C GLY A 130 12.07 -3.60 -9.15
N ALA A 131 11.94 -4.42 -10.19
CA ALA A 131 11.52 -3.92 -11.49
C ALA A 131 10.04 -3.50 -11.48
N LEU A 132 9.75 -2.32 -12.01
CA LEU A 132 8.41 -1.75 -12.13
C LEU A 132 8.10 -1.45 -13.61
N TYR A 133 6.96 -1.95 -14.08
CA TYR A 133 6.51 -1.83 -15.47
C TYR A 133 5.11 -1.23 -15.53
N GLU A 134 4.82 -0.44 -16.55
CA GLU A 134 3.44 -0.04 -16.87
C GLU A 134 2.74 -1.13 -17.68
N GLY A 135 1.55 -1.56 -17.22
CA GLY A 135 0.80 -2.63 -17.89
C GLY A 135 1.37 -4.04 -17.68
N ALA A 136 1.05 -4.93 -18.62
CA ALA A 136 1.29 -6.38 -18.52
C ALA A 136 2.62 -6.86 -19.12
N VAL A 137 3.39 -5.97 -19.75
CA VAL A 137 4.53 -6.34 -20.59
C VAL A 137 5.84 -5.91 -19.93
N ARG A 138 6.80 -6.85 -19.84
CA ARG A 138 8.18 -6.62 -19.35
C ARG A 138 9.00 -5.63 -20.20
N GLU A 139 8.49 -5.20 -21.36
CA GLU A 139 9.25 -4.47 -22.37
C GLU A 139 8.85 -2.99 -22.54
N ALA A 140 7.79 -2.52 -21.88
CA ALA A 140 7.31 -1.15 -22.08
C ALA A 140 7.68 -0.27 -20.88
N ASN A 141 8.71 0.56 -21.08
CA ASN A 141 9.06 1.72 -20.27
C ASN A 141 9.37 1.43 -18.78
N TYR A 142 10.65 1.29 -18.46
CA TYR A 142 11.13 1.35 -17.08
C TYR A 142 10.80 2.74 -16.50
N LEU A 143 9.84 2.79 -15.58
CA LEU A 143 9.43 4.05 -14.93
C LEU A 143 10.31 4.38 -13.72
N ALA A 144 10.77 3.36 -12.97
CA ALA A 144 11.74 3.44 -11.87
C ALA A 144 12.12 2.03 -11.39
N ASP A 145 13.29 1.85 -10.77
CA ASP A 145 13.74 0.58 -10.17
C ASP A 145 13.19 0.32 -8.75
N SER A 146 12.25 1.15 -8.27
CA SER A 146 11.85 1.07 -6.87
C SER A 146 10.50 1.71 -6.55
N ILE A 147 9.88 1.26 -5.46
CA ILE A 147 8.60 1.77 -4.98
C ILE A 147 8.73 2.33 -3.56
N PRO A 148 8.32 3.58 -3.28
CA PRO A 148 8.46 4.15 -1.95
C PRO A 148 7.65 3.43 -0.88
N VAL A 149 8.27 3.28 0.28
CA VAL A 149 7.63 2.84 1.52
C VAL A 149 7.16 4.07 2.28
N ASN A 150 5.90 4.07 2.74
CA ASN A 150 5.36 5.14 3.55
C ASN A 150 6.18 5.29 4.84
N SER A 151 6.95 6.36 4.97
CA SER A 151 7.84 6.57 6.12
C SER A 151 7.10 6.88 7.42
N GLY A 152 5.79 7.16 7.37
CA GLY A 152 4.97 7.40 8.55
C GLY A 152 4.63 6.12 9.32
N ASP A 153 4.33 5.02 8.63
CA ASP A 153 4.02 3.72 9.26
C ASP A 153 5.03 2.61 8.94
N GLY A 154 5.85 2.77 7.90
CA GLY A 154 6.82 1.79 7.41
C GLY A 154 6.17 0.53 6.85
N LYS A 155 4.86 0.55 6.54
CA LYS A 155 4.06 -0.62 6.21
C LYS A 155 3.43 -0.55 4.83
N VAL A 156 2.88 0.60 4.45
CA VAL A 156 2.21 0.77 3.16
C VAL A 156 3.23 1.17 2.10
N VAL A 157 3.02 0.67 0.88
CA VAL A 157 3.86 0.92 -0.28
C VAL A 157 3.02 1.67 -1.31
N SER A 158 3.58 2.65 -2.00
CA SER A 158 2.87 3.45 -3.01
C SER A 158 3.76 3.69 -4.22
N VAL A 159 3.23 3.66 -5.45
CA VAL A 159 4.01 3.86 -6.69
C VAL A 159 4.54 5.30 -6.83
N ASP A 160 3.93 6.26 -6.12
CA ASP A 160 4.43 7.63 -6.01
C ASP A 160 4.53 8.05 -4.52
N LEU A 161 5.37 9.05 -4.21
CA LEU A 161 5.73 9.61 -2.90
C LEU A 161 4.55 10.30 -2.18
N MET A 162 3.41 9.60 -2.06
CA MET A 162 2.20 9.90 -1.28
C MET A 162 1.02 10.57 -2.02
N GLY A 163 1.09 10.73 -3.35
CA GLY A 163 -0.09 11.13 -4.15
C GLY A 163 -1.04 9.98 -4.50
N THR A 164 -0.55 8.74 -4.45
CA THR A 164 -1.29 7.55 -4.88
C THR A 164 -1.50 6.52 -3.78
N GLU A 165 -2.55 5.73 -3.93
CA GLU A 165 -2.84 4.54 -3.16
C GLU A 165 -2.57 3.33 -4.05
N THR A 166 -1.87 2.33 -3.53
CA THR A 166 -1.54 1.11 -4.26
C THR A 166 -2.21 -0.10 -3.63
N TYR A 167 -2.96 -0.84 -4.44
CA TYR A 167 -3.73 -2.00 -4.04
C TYR A 167 -3.27 -3.25 -4.78
N VAL A 168 -3.57 -4.41 -4.20
CA VAL A 168 -3.55 -5.70 -4.90
C VAL A 168 -4.93 -6.35 -4.80
N LYS A 169 -5.23 -7.21 -5.76
CA LYS A 169 -6.47 -7.99 -5.77
C LYS A 169 -6.33 -9.19 -4.82
N VAL A 170 -7.40 -9.51 -4.08
CA VAL A 170 -7.53 -10.71 -3.23
C VAL A 170 -8.62 -11.64 -3.71
#